data_AF-A0A068U0B4-F1
#
_entry.id   AF-A0A068U0B4-F1
#
_cell.length_a   1.000
_cell.length_b   1.000
_cell.length_c   1.000
_cell.angle_alpha   90.00
_cell.angle_beta   90.00
_cell.angle_gamma   90.00
#
_symmetry.space_group_name_H-M   'P 1'
#
loop_
_entity.id
_entity.type
_entity.pdbx_description
1 polymer ?
#
loop_
_entity_poly.entity_id
_entity_poly.type
_entity_poly.pdbx_seq_one_letter_code
_entity_poly.pdbx_strand_id
1 'polypeptide(L)'
;MYISFNMMRIASLIHECRSAKGTVMGTNLPSAPGVKLLVEDHQVALQNGIVNVTLSAPDGLVTKISYNGLDNLLEVGNEDDDRGYWDVVWTKSKTLDYLKGTSYKVEVENENQVEISFTKKWDASLNGKVVPLNVDKSRFVMLRGSAGFYTYAVLEHAPGMPDLDIPEARVVFKLQHDKYSP
;
A
#
# COMPACT_ATOMS: atom_id res chain seq x y z
N MET A 1 -19.74 -11.51 -5.31
CA MET A 1 -19.89 -10.34 -4.42
C MET A 1 -18.62 -9.50 -4.52
N TYR A 2 -18.73 -8.19 -4.73
CA TYR A 2 -17.58 -7.28 -4.69
C TYR A 2 -17.46 -6.69 -3.29
N ILE A 3 -16.34 -6.94 -2.62
CA ILE A 3 -16.00 -6.27 -1.38
C ILE A 3 -15.00 -5.18 -1.76
N SER A 4 -15.44 -3.93 -1.68
CA SER A 4 -14.57 -2.76 -1.94
C SER A 4 -14.22 -2.12 -0.61
N PHE A 5 -12.93 -2.05 -0.30
CA PHE A 5 -12.44 -1.22 0.80
C PHE A 5 -12.21 0.20 0.25
N ASN A 6 -12.84 1.19 0.89
CA ASN A 6 -12.75 2.59 0.46
C ASN A 6 -11.30 3.08 0.41
N MET A 7 -11.05 4.02 -0.50
CA MET A 7 -9.75 4.66 -0.70
C MET A 7 -9.21 5.27 0.61
N MET A 8 -8.16 4.66 1.17
CA MET A 8 -7.54 5.15 2.40
C MET A 8 -6.37 6.07 2.03
N ARG A 9 -6.45 7.32 2.50
CA ARG A 9 -5.34 8.28 2.40
C ARG A 9 -4.38 8.07 3.55
N ILE A 10 -3.17 7.61 3.28
CA ILE A 10 -2.13 7.50 4.30
C ILE A 10 -1.34 8.81 4.28
N ALA A 11 -1.88 9.82 4.96
CA ALA A 11 -1.23 11.12 5.15
C ALA A 11 -1.05 11.48 6.65
N SER A 12 -1.50 10.62 7.57
CA SER A 12 -1.72 11.01 8.97
C SER A 12 -0.81 10.34 9.99
N LEU A 13 0.40 9.91 9.62
CA LEU A 13 1.37 9.40 10.61
C LEU A 13 2.30 10.47 11.22
N ILE A 14 2.40 11.69 10.66
CA ILE A 14 3.13 12.81 11.31
C ILE A 14 2.52 14.16 10.84
N HIS A 15 1.36 14.54 11.36
CA HIS A 15 0.81 15.90 11.13
C HIS A 15 0.48 16.68 12.40
N GLU A 16 1.06 16.30 13.55
CA GLU A 16 0.87 17.00 14.83
C GLU A 16 2.05 17.88 15.28
N CYS A 17 2.98 18.21 14.37
CA CYS A 17 4.10 19.11 14.67
C CYS A 17 4.14 20.34 13.76
N ARG A 18 3.05 21.11 13.65
CA ARG A 18 3.10 22.52 13.20
C ARG A 18 2.03 23.38 13.87
N SER A 19 2.25 23.69 15.15
CA SER A 19 1.79 24.98 15.70
C SER A 19 3.02 25.81 16.06
N ALA A 20 3.55 26.53 15.07
CA ALA A 20 4.42 27.68 15.30
C ALA A 20 4.01 28.78 14.32
N LYS A 21 3.46 29.85 14.87
CA LYS A 21 3.03 31.06 14.16
C LYS A 21 4.20 31.66 13.38
N GLY A 22 3.98 31.94 12.09
CA GLY A 22 4.90 32.71 11.26
C GLY A 22 4.20 33.23 10.02
N THR A 23 4.14 34.55 9.89
CA THR A 23 3.59 35.29 8.74
C THR A 23 4.25 34.86 7.44
N VAL A 24 3.46 34.37 6.46
CA VAL A 24 3.97 33.99 5.14
C VAL A 24 3.82 35.17 4.18
N MET A 25 4.93 35.86 3.90
CA MET A 25 5.11 36.63 2.67
C MET A 25 4.99 35.68 1.48
N GLY A 26 4.29 36.10 0.42
CA GLY A 26 4.09 35.31 -0.79
C GLY A 26 5.42 34.84 -1.38
N THR A 27 5.70 33.55 -1.25
CA THR A 27 6.79 32.88 -1.95
C THR A 27 6.17 31.99 -3.01
N ASN A 28 6.63 32.15 -4.25
CA ASN A 28 6.44 31.14 -5.28
C ASN A 28 7.04 29.84 -4.74
N LEU A 29 6.18 28.95 -4.25
CA LEU A 29 6.57 27.60 -3.89
C LEU A 29 7.21 26.97 -5.15
N PRO A 30 8.41 26.37 -5.05
CA PRO A 30 8.92 25.57 -6.14
C PRO A 30 7.82 24.57 -6.53
N SER A 31 7.51 24.49 -7.83
CA SER A 31 6.57 23.48 -8.33
C SER A 31 7.03 22.12 -7.81
N ALA A 32 6.16 21.41 -7.09
CA ALA A 32 6.50 20.13 -6.50
C ALA A 32 7.10 19.21 -7.59
N PRO A 33 8.13 18.42 -7.30
CA PRO A 33 8.69 17.49 -8.28
C PRO A 33 7.59 16.60 -8.88
N GLY A 34 7.68 16.31 -10.18
CA GLY A 34 6.77 15.37 -10.82
C GLY A 34 6.85 13.98 -10.16
N VAL A 35 5.75 13.23 -10.23
CA VAL A 35 5.72 11.85 -9.73
C VAL A 35 6.60 10.97 -10.61
N LYS A 36 7.34 10.04 -9.99
CA LYS A 36 8.20 9.07 -10.67
C LYS A 36 7.84 7.65 -10.26
N LEU A 37 7.90 6.76 -11.23
CA LEU A 37 7.86 5.31 -11.05
C LEU A 37 9.25 4.76 -11.35
N LEU A 38 9.83 4.00 -10.42
CA LEU A 38 11.09 3.28 -10.62
C LEU A 38 10.78 1.78 -10.57
N VAL A 39 11.21 1.04 -11.59
CA VAL A 39 10.95 -0.40 -11.72
C VAL A 39 12.29 -1.13 -11.67
N GLU A 40 12.38 -2.12 -10.79
CA GLU A 40 13.51 -3.03 -10.62
C GLU A 40 13.00 -4.49 -10.69
N ASP A 41 13.92 -5.46 -10.77
CA ASP A 41 13.57 -6.88 -11.02
C ASP A 41 12.55 -7.47 -10.02
N HIS A 42 12.62 -7.05 -8.76
CA HIS A 42 11.77 -7.57 -7.67
C HIS A 42 11.02 -6.49 -6.90
N GLN A 43 11.11 -5.23 -7.33
CA GLN A 43 10.56 -4.10 -6.59
C GLN A 43 10.09 -2.99 -7.52
N VAL A 44 9.15 -2.19 -7.04
CA VAL A 44 8.68 -0.98 -7.71
C VAL A 44 8.56 0.15 -6.69
N ALA A 45 9.05 1.35 -7.03
CA ALA A 45 9.02 2.51 -6.14
C ALA A 45 8.27 3.69 -6.75
N LEU A 46 7.34 4.26 -5.98
CA LEU A 46 6.60 5.48 -6.31
C LEU A 46 7.19 6.64 -5.52
N GLN A 47 7.53 7.73 -6.19
CA GLN A 47 8.20 8.89 -5.58
C GLN A 47 7.54 10.19 -6.03
N ASN A 48 7.32 11.15 -5.12
CA ASN A 48 6.83 12.49 -5.48
C ASN A 48 7.66 13.64 -4.88
N GLY A 49 8.86 13.32 -4.38
CA GLY A 49 9.75 14.28 -3.73
C GLY A 49 9.43 14.57 -2.26
N ILE A 50 8.28 14.12 -1.76
CA ILE A 50 7.89 14.22 -0.33
C ILE A 50 7.86 12.83 0.28
N VAL A 51 7.20 11.87 -0.40
CA VAL A 51 7.05 10.49 0.03
C VAL A 51 7.61 9.56 -1.05
N ASN A 52 8.34 8.54 -0.60
CA ASN A 52 8.75 7.42 -1.43
C ASN A 52 8.16 6.15 -0.84
N VAL A 53 7.51 5.33 -1.67
CA VAL A 53 6.95 4.04 -1.28
C VAL A 53 7.54 2.98 -2.19
N THR A 54 8.22 2.00 -1.61
CA THR A 54 8.74 0.83 -2.34
C THR A 54 7.89 -0.37 -2.02
N LEU A 55 7.52 -1.11 -3.06
CA LEU A 55 6.72 -2.32 -2.99
C LEU A 55 7.45 -3.49 -3.62
N SER A 56 7.27 -4.69 -3.07
CA SER A 56 7.69 -5.92 -3.74
C SER A 56 6.85 -6.18 -4.98
N ALA A 57 7.47 -6.72 -6.03
CA ALA A 57 6.81 -7.09 -7.27
C ALA A 57 7.06 -8.58 -7.58
N PRO A 58 6.01 -9.39 -7.84
CA PRO A 58 4.60 -9.01 -8.01
C PRO A 58 3.76 -9.03 -6.73
N ASP A 59 4.34 -9.27 -5.56
CA ASP A 59 3.58 -9.54 -4.34
C ASP A 59 2.77 -8.33 -3.83
N GLY A 60 3.25 -7.10 -4.04
CA GLY A 60 2.56 -5.88 -3.62
C GLY A 60 2.66 -5.55 -2.12
N LEU A 61 3.69 -6.05 -1.44
CA LEU A 61 3.99 -5.75 -0.04
C LEU A 61 4.79 -4.46 0.03
N VAL A 62 4.50 -3.60 1.01
CA VAL A 62 5.23 -2.34 1.20
C VAL A 62 6.47 -2.61 2.05
N THR A 63 7.63 -2.59 1.40
CA THR A 63 8.93 -2.94 2.02
C THR A 63 9.63 -1.71 2.61
N LYS A 64 9.35 -0.52 2.05
CA LYS A 64 9.91 0.76 2.51
C LYS A 64 8.93 1.91 2.32
N ILE A 65 8.86 2.78 3.33
CA ILE A 65 8.24 4.11 3.24
C ILE A 65 9.28 5.11 3.71
N SER A 66 9.56 6.14 2.92
CA SER A 66 10.43 7.26 3.33
C SER A 66 9.68 8.57 3.17
N TYR A 67 9.93 9.52 4.08
CA TYR A 67 9.16 10.76 4.17
C TYR A 67 10.05 11.97 4.47
N ASN A 68 9.98 12.99 3.61
CA ASN A 68 10.64 14.29 3.78
C ASN A 68 12.12 14.19 4.18
N GLY A 69 12.86 13.30 3.50
CA GLY A 69 14.29 13.05 3.77
C GLY A 69 14.57 12.10 4.94
N LEU A 70 13.56 11.71 5.73
CA LEU A 70 13.69 10.59 6.67
C LEU A 70 13.82 9.29 5.86
N ASP A 71 14.68 8.40 6.35
CA ASP A 71 14.89 7.07 5.76
C ASP A 71 13.67 6.16 5.96
N ASN A 72 13.82 4.84 5.92
CA ASN A 72 12.70 3.93 6.10
C ASN A 72 11.98 4.23 7.42
N LEU A 73 10.66 4.40 7.37
CA LEU A 73 9.80 4.55 8.53
C LEU A 73 9.37 3.18 9.07
N LEU A 74 9.37 2.15 8.21
CA LEU A 74 8.97 0.79 8.56
C LEU A 74 10.07 0.07 9.35
N GLU A 75 9.66 -0.84 10.22
CA GLU A 75 10.53 -1.63 11.10
C GLU A 75 11.52 -2.47 10.28
N VAL A 76 12.79 -2.06 10.25
CA VAL A 76 13.84 -2.70 9.46
C VAL A 76 14.35 -4.00 10.10
N GLY A 77 14.07 -4.21 11.39
CA GLY A 77 14.34 -5.49 12.06
C GLY A 77 13.43 -6.63 11.60
N ASN A 78 12.30 -6.31 10.94
CA ASN A 78 11.40 -7.31 10.37
C ASN A 78 11.82 -7.70 8.95
N GLU A 79 11.48 -8.93 8.58
CA GLU A 79 11.52 -9.40 7.19
C GLU A 79 10.65 -8.50 6.29
N ASP A 80 11.01 -8.38 5.01
CA ASP A 80 10.34 -7.48 4.06
C ASP A 80 8.83 -7.73 3.94
N ASP A 81 8.38 -8.97 4.13
CA ASP A 81 6.96 -9.35 4.10
C ASP A 81 6.21 -9.14 5.43
N ASP A 82 6.89 -8.66 6.46
CA ASP A 82 6.32 -8.37 7.79
C ASP A 82 6.44 -6.88 8.18
N ARG A 83 6.47 -5.99 7.18
CA ARG A 83 6.57 -4.53 7.39
C ARG A 83 5.30 -3.78 7.04
N GLY A 84 4.84 -3.89 5.80
CA GLY A 84 3.63 -3.25 5.32
C GLY A 84 2.86 -4.13 4.37
N TYR A 85 1.59 -4.40 4.66
CA TYR A 85 0.80 -5.37 3.91
C TYR A 85 -0.70 -5.16 4.10
N TRP A 86 -1.47 -5.66 3.14
CA TRP A 86 -2.89 -5.95 3.35
C TRP A 86 -3.03 -7.36 3.89
N ASP A 87 -3.99 -7.60 4.79
CA ASP A 87 -4.34 -8.96 5.17
C ASP A 87 -5.85 -9.15 5.32
N VAL A 88 -6.26 -10.42 5.25
CA VAL A 88 -7.58 -10.87 5.65
C VAL A 88 -7.45 -12.10 6.54
N VAL A 89 -8.37 -12.24 7.49
CA VAL A 89 -8.55 -13.48 8.26
C VAL A 89 -9.69 -14.25 7.62
N TRP A 90 -9.47 -15.52 7.29
CA TRP A 90 -10.54 -16.41 6.82
C TRP A 90 -11.01 -17.32 7.96
N THR A 91 -12.30 -17.26 8.31
CA THR A 91 -12.84 -17.99 9.49
C THR A 91 -12.58 -19.49 9.44
N LYS A 92 -12.61 -20.10 8.24
CA LYS A 92 -12.48 -21.55 8.07
C LYS A 92 -11.07 -22.06 8.38
N SER A 93 -10.03 -21.35 7.96
CA SER A 93 -8.65 -21.74 8.23
C SER A 93 -8.07 -21.08 9.49
N LYS A 94 -8.67 -19.97 9.96
CA LYS A 94 -8.11 -19.07 11.00
C LYS A 94 -6.71 -18.57 10.67
N THR A 95 -6.31 -18.61 9.40
CA THR A 95 -5.01 -18.13 8.94
C THR A 95 -5.15 -16.75 8.30
N LEU A 96 -4.08 -15.97 8.41
CA LEU A 96 -3.92 -14.71 7.68
C LEU A 96 -3.58 -15.01 6.21
N ASP A 97 -4.24 -14.33 5.28
CA ASP A 97 -3.82 -14.24 3.88
C ASP A 97 -3.38 -12.79 3.64
N TYR A 98 -2.11 -12.60 3.29
CA TYR A 98 -1.50 -11.29 3.04
C TYR A 98 -1.90 -10.65 1.69
N LEU A 99 -2.89 -11.23 1.01
CA LEU A 99 -3.39 -10.78 -0.29
C LEU A 99 -2.27 -10.57 -1.33
N LYS A 100 -1.17 -11.32 -1.22
CA LYS A 100 -0.02 -11.23 -2.13
C LYS A 100 -0.48 -11.39 -3.58
N GLY A 101 -0.09 -10.44 -4.41
CA GLY A 101 -0.32 -10.48 -5.85
C GLY A 101 0.54 -11.56 -6.52
N THR A 102 0.10 -12.02 -7.69
CA THR A 102 0.91 -12.84 -8.61
C THR A 102 1.25 -12.10 -9.89
N SER A 103 0.71 -10.89 -10.06
CA SER A 103 1.01 -9.99 -11.18
C SER A 103 0.90 -8.54 -10.73
N TYR A 104 1.66 -7.66 -11.39
CA TYR A 104 1.56 -6.22 -11.21
C TYR A 104 1.33 -5.52 -12.56
N LYS A 105 0.71 -4.35 -12.53
CA LYS A 105 0.43 -3.53 -13.72
C LYS A 105 0.48 -2.04 -13.38
N VAL A 106 1.07 -1.25 -14.27
CA VAL A 106 0.98 0.22 -14.26
C VAL A 106 -0.34 0.64 -14.91
N GLU A 107 -1.18 1.33 -14.15
CA GLU A 107 -2.52 1.76 -14.58
C GLU A 107 -2.51 3.21 -15.05
N VAL A 108 -1.74 4.07 -14.38
CA VAL A 108 -1.53 5.48 -14.73
C VAL A 108 -0.07 5.84 -14.47
N GLU A 109 0.56 6.53 -15.42
CA GLU A 109 1.89 7.12 -15.23
C GLU A 109 1.98 8.45 -15.98
N ASN A 110 2.03 9.55 -15.24
CA ASN A 110 2.25 10.89 -15.75
C ASN A 110 2.84 11.80 -14.66
N GLU A 111 3.18 13.04 -15.01
CA GLU A 111 3.84 13.99 -14.09
C GLU A 111 3.05 14.25 -12.79
N ASN A 112 1.72 14.10 -12.82
CA ASN A 112 0.84 14.42 -11.69
C ASN A 112 0.43 13.19 -10.87
N GLN A 113 0.49 11.99 -11.46
CA GLN A 113 0.01 10.77 -10.84
C GLN A 113 0.74 9.53 -11.36
N VAL A 114 1.07 8.64 -10.41
CA VAL A 114 1.38 7.24 -10.70
C VAL A 114 0.38 6.37 -9.96
N GLU A 115 -0.19 5.39 -10.67
CA GLU A 115 -1.07 4.38 -10.12
C GLU A 115 -0.64 3.01 -10.61
N ILE A 116 -0.39 2.10 -9.67
CA ILE A 116 -0.09 0.70 -9.95
C ILE A 116 -1.12 -0.21 -9.28
N SER A 117 -1.26 -1.41 -9.81
CA SER A 117 -2.15 -2.43 -9.28
C SER A 117 -1.45 -3.79 -9.21
N PHE A 118 -1.79 -4.56 -8.18
CA PHE A 118 -1.38 -5.95 -8.01
C PHE A 118 -2.62 -6.84 -8.02
N THR A 119 -2.55 -7.99 -8.67
CA THR A 119 -3.71 -8.88 -8.82
C THR A 119 -3.34 -10.32 -8.51
N LYS A 120 -4.32 -11.07 -7.99
CA LYS A 120 -4.24 -12.51 -7.73
C LYS A 120 -5.58 -13.14 -8.10
N LYS A 121 -5.55 -14.26 -8.81
CA LYS A 121 -6.72 -15.13 -8.98
C LYS A 121 -6.63 -16.29 -8.01
N TRP A 122 -7.76 -16.66 -7.44
CA TRP A 122 -7.85 -17.84 -6.59
C TRP A 122 -7.59 -19.12 -7.40
N ASP A 123 -6.73 -19.99 -6.86
CA ASP A 123 -6.45 -21.30 -7.44
C ASP A 123 -7.33 -22.37 -6.78
N ALA A 124 -8.25 -22.94 -7.57
CA ALA A 124 -9.16 -23.99 -7.11
C ALA A 124 -8.43 -25.28 -6.67
N SER A 125 -7.20 -25.53 -7.15
CA SER A 125 -6.38 -26.66 -6.71
C SER A 125 -5.99 -26.57 -5.23
N LEU A 126 -6.02 -25.36 -4.66
CA LEU A 126 -5.69 -25.06 -3.27
C LEU A 126 -6.94 -24.93 -2.38
N ASN A 127 -8.06 -25.50 -2.79
CA ASN A 127 -9.31 -25.45 -2.04
C ASN A 127 -9.13 -25.89 -0.57
N GLY A 128 -9.67 -25.10 0.35
CA GLY A 128 -9.55 -25.32 1.80
C GLY A 128 -8.22 -24.87 2.42
N LYS A 129 -7.22 -24.52 1.60
CA LYS A 129 -5.89 -24.09 2.08
C LYS A 129 -5.67 -22.58 1.97
N VAL A 130 -6.23 -21.97 0.94
CA VAL A 130 -6.15 -20.51 0.69
C VAL A 130 -7.54 -19.92 0.65
N VAL A 131 -7.65 -18.64 1.01
CA VAL A 131 -8.92 -17.92 0.99
C VAL A 131 -9.49 -17.93 -0.45
N PRO A 132 -10.77 -18.30 -0.65
CA PRO A 132 -11.39 -18.35 -1.97
C PRO A 132 -11.71 -16.96 -2.50
N LEU A 133 -10.69 -16.12 -2.71
CA LEU A 133 -10.85 -14.71 -3.04
C LEU A 133 -9.88 -14.29 -4.14
N ASN A 134 -10.40 -13.60 -5.15
CA ASN A 134 -9.56 -12.86 -6.09
C ASN A 134 -9.18 -11.50 -5.50
N VAL A 135 -7.92 -11.13 -5.65
CA VAL A 135 -7.51 -9.73 -5.59
C VAL A 135 -7.64 -9.20 -7.01
N ASP A 136 -8.77 -8.55 -7.31
CA ASP A 136 -8.98 -7.94 -8.62
C ASP A 136 -7.99 -6.79 -8.80
N LYS A 137 -7.85 -5.94 -7.78
CA LYS A 137 -6.95 -4.78 -7.78
C LYS A 137 -6.51 -4.44 -6.36
N SER A 138 -5.24 -4.66 -6.00
CA SER A 138 -4.59 -3.99 -4.86
C SER A 138 -3.82 -2.79 -5.41
N ARG A 139 -4.30 -1.58 -5.16
CA ARG A 139 -3.82 -0.36 -5.81
C ARG A 139 -3.01 0.54 -4.89
N PHE A 140 -2.04 1.20 -5.50
CA PHE A 140 -1.23 2.23 -4.88
C PHE A 140 -1.19 3.43 -5.79
N VAL A 141 -1.60 4.59 -5.26
CA VAL A 141 -1.70 5.85 -5.99
C VAL A 141 -0.81 6.88 -5.32
N MET A 142 0.12 7.44 -6.08
CA MET A 142 0.97 8.55 -5.69
C MET A 142 0.59 9.79 -6.49
N LEU A 143 0.35 10.91 -5.80
CA LEU A 143 0.00 12.18 -6.42
C LEU A 143 1.10 13.21 -6.20
N ARG A 144 1.32 14.07 -7.20
CA ARG A 144 2.25 15.20 -7.11
C ARG A 144 1.87 16.14 -5.96
N GLY A 145 2.86 16.56 -5.18
CA GLY A 145 2.67 17.51 -4.08
C GLY A 145 1.88 16.97 -2.87
N SER A 146 1.47 15.69 -2.87
CA SER A 146 0.79 15.08 -1.73
C SER A 146 1.80 14.63 -0.67
N ALA A 147 1.54 14.94 0.60
CA ALA A 147 2.33 14.44 1.74
C ALA A 147 2.06 12.96 2.10
N GLY A 148 1.49 12.20 1.18
CA GLY A 148 1.08 10.81 1.41
C GLY A 148 0.65 10.14 0.11
N PHE A 149 0.36 8.86 0.19
CA PHE A 149 -0.13 8.03 -0.91
C PHE A 149 -1.50 7.43 -0.54
N TYR A 150 -2.20 6.93 -1.54
CA TYR A 150 -3.45 6.21 -1.35
C TYR A 150 -3.26 4.73 -1.64
N THR A 151 -3.97 3.89 -0.90
CA THR A 151 -4.07 2.47 -1.21
C THR A 151 -5.50 1.99 -0.99
N TYR A 152 -5.92 1.03 -1.81
CA TYR A 152 -7.20 0.35 -1.69
C TYR A 152 -7.15 -1.00 -2.39
N ALA A 153 -8.02 -1.91 -1.95
CA ALA A 153 -8.18 -3.22 -2.56
C ALA A 153 -9.62 -3.43 -3.07
N VAL A 154 -9.74 -3.97 -4.27
CA VAL A 154 -10.98 -4.52 -4.83
C VAL A 154 -10.86 -6.03 -4.77
N LEU A 155 -11.72 -6.64 -3.95
CA LEU A 155 -11.75 -8.08 -3.73
C LEU A 155 -13.01 -8.67 -4.37
N GLU A 156 -12.84 -9.77 -5.08
CA GLU A 156 -13.91 -10.43 -5.82
C GLU A 156 -14.06 -11.88 -5.37
N HIS A 157 -15.26 -12.21 -4.90
CA HIS A 157 -15.70 -13.59 -4.70
C HIS A 157 -16.64 -13.97 -5.84
N ALA A 158 -16.13 -14.80 -6.77
CA ALA A 158 -16.84 -15.16 -8.00
C ALA A 158 -17.82 -16.32 -7.78
N PRO A 159 -18.90 -16.42 -8.57
CA PRO A 159 -19.84 -17.55 -8.49
C PRO A 159 -19.13 -18.90 -8.63
N GLY A 160 -19.51 -19.87 -7.79
CA GLY A 160 -18.94 -21.21 -7.78
C GLY A 160 -17.68 -21.37 -6.91
N MET A 161 -17.17 -20.28 -6.32
CA MET A 161 -16.13 -20.36 -5.29
C MET A 161 -16.69 -20.87 -3.96
N PRO A 162 -15.88 -21.55 -3.11
CA PRO A 162 -16.29 -21.97 -1.77
C PRO A 162 -16.77 -20.80 -0.90
N ASP A 163 -17.57 -21.12 0.12
CA ASP A 163 -18.07 -20.15 1.08
C ASP A 163 -16.95 -19.31 1.70
N LEU A 164 -17.21 -18.01 1.78
CA LEU A 164 -16.28 -16.99 2.23
C LEU A 164 -16.86 -16.24 3.43
N ASP A 165 -16.11 -16.25 4.52
CA ASP A 165 -16.38 -15.44 5.72
C ASP A 165 -15.08 -14.76 6.15
N ILE A 166 -15.06 -13.43 6.06
CA ILE A 166 -13.91 -12.57 6.35
C ILE A 166 -14.29 -11.67 7.54
N PRO A 167 -14.04 -12.10 8.79
CA PRO A 167 -14.34 -11.29 9.97
C PRO A 167 -13.41 -10.08 10.09
N GLU A 168 -12.24 -10.13 9.45
CA GLU A 168 -11.23 -9.08 9.56
C GLU A 168 -10.49 -8.89 8.25
N ALA A 169 -10.31 -7.63 7.87
CA ALA A 169 -9.51 -7.20 6.74
C ALA A 169 -8.79 -5.91 7.13
N ARG A 170 -7.48 -5.84 6.91
CA ARG A 170 -6.65 -4.72 7.37
C ARG A 170 -5.63 -4.30 6.34
N VAL A 171 -5.16 -3.08 6.51
CA VAL A 171 -3.86 -2.63 6.01
C VAL A 171 -2.99 -2.31 7.22
N VAL A 172 -1.77 -2.83 7.23
CA VAL A 172 -0.84 -2.74 8.35
C VAL A 172 0.44 -2.06 7.87
N PHE A 173 0.98 -1.15 8.68
CA PHE A 173 2.31 -0.58 8.53
C PHE A 173 2.99 -0.60 9.90
N LYS A 174 3.99 -1.46 10.05
CA LYS A 174 4.77 -1.57 11.29
C LYS A 174 5.90 -0.55 11.23
N LEU A 175 5.80 0.49 12.04
CA LEU A 175 6.82 1.55 12.12
C LEU A 175 7.99 1.10 13.00
N GLN A 176 9.15 1.72 12.81
CA GLN A 176 10.28 1.53 13.70
C GLN A 176 9.92 1.90 15.13
N HIS A 177 9.85 0.88 15.98
CA HIS A 177 9.38 1.01 17.35
C HIS A 177 10.27 2.00 18.12
N ASP A 178 11.59 1.92 17.94
CA ASP A 178 12.56 2.76 18.66
C ASP A 178 12.52 4.25 18.28
N LYS A 179 11.89 4.60 17.14
CA LYS A 179 11.83 5.98 16.64
C LYS A 179 10.47 6.64 16.78
N TYR A 180 9.40 5.84 16.75
CA TYR A 180 8.04 6.34 16.58
C TYR A 180 7.04 5.80 17.61
N SER A 181 7.53 5.15 18.67
CA SER A 181 6.66 4.82 19.80
C SER A 181 6.26 6.08 20.58
N PRO A 182 5.01 6.16 21.06
CA PRO A 182 4.55 7.24 21.95
C PRO A 182 5.24 7.21 23.32
#